data_AF-A0A3N5KE09-F1
#
_entry.id   AF-A0A3N5KE09-F1
#
_cell.length_a   1.000
_cell.length_b   1.000
_cell.length_c   1.000
_cell.angle_alpha   90.00
_cell.angle_beta   90.00
_cell.angle_gamma   90.00
#
_symmetry.space_group_name_H-M   'P 1'
#
loop_
_entity.id
_entity.type
_entity.pdbx_description
1 polymer ?
#
loop_
_entity_poly.entity_id
_entity_poly.type
_entity_poly.pdbx_seq_one_letter_code
_entity_poly.pdbx_strand_id
1 'polypeptide(L)'
;MPVRDRRTHPDLGRRGSLAVWDHLSGCGDGRVRRPHDLRPARRDHGGDGRGIHGRPGAERGADAVSRIAGLGQGPLRVAVAGAGYISQFHLAGWRDTPGVELVAVCDPAAEKAKARAAQFGVAAVYADFAQMLDRERLDAVDIATPVQTHGALVRLA
;
A
#
# COMPACT_ATOMS: atom_id res chain seq x y z
N MET A 1 -47.79 -21.24 31.58
CA MET A 1 -46.33 -21.34 31.44
C MET A 1 -45.84 -20.25 30.49
N PRO A 2 -45.36 -19.09 30.97
CA PRO A 2 -44.73 -18.08 30.14
C PRO A 2 -43.20 -18.17 30.26
N VAL A 3 -42.47 -18.05 29.15
CA VAL A 3 -41.09 -17.57 29.20
C VAL A 3 -40.85 -16.61 28.04
N ARG A 4 -40.51 -15.37 28.42
CA ARG A 4 -39.94 -14.34 27.54
C ARG A 4 -38.45 -14.64 27.41
N ASP A 5 -37.86 -14.42 26.24
CA ASP A 5 -36.46 -13.99 26.15
C ASP A 5 -36.25 -13.21 24.85
N ARG A 6 -36.28 -11.87 24.93
CA ARG A 6 -35.15 -10.91 24.98
C ARG A 6 -34.25 -10.92 23.75
N ARG A 7 -34.14 -9.70 23.23
CA ARG A 7 -33.20 -9.20 22.23
C ARG A 7 -31.76 -9.53 22.64
N THR A 8 -30.95 -9.95 21.68
CA THR A 8 -29.55 -9.54 21.59
C THR A 8 -29.16 -9.42 20.11
N HIS A 9 -29.00 -8.16 19.71
CA HIS A 9 -28.36 -7.72 18.48
C HIS A 9 -26.86 -8.03 18.60
N PRO A 10 -26.21 -8.68 17.62
CA PRO A 10 -24.76 -8.58 17.50
C PRO A 10 -24.42 -7.32 16.71
N ASP A 11 -24.01 -6.31 17.48
CA ASP A 11 -22.89 -5.40 17.25
C ASP A 11 -22.42 -5.22 15.79
N LEU A 12 -22.91 -4.16 15.14
CA LEU A 12 -22.32 -3.59 13.92
C LEU A 12 -21.04 -2.83 14.31
N GLY A 13 -20.02 -3.60 14.64
CA GLY A 13 -18.68 -3.10 14.96
C GLY A 13 -18.02 -2.49 13.72
N ARG A 14 -17.99 -1.15 13.69
CA ARG A 14 -17.07 -0.25 12.97
C ARG A 14 -16.29 -0.88 11.80
N ARG A 15 -16.77 -0.66 10.58
CA ARG A 15 -15.98 -0.83 9.36
C ARG A 15 -14.86 0.22 9.38
N GLY A 16 -13.64 -0.20 9.70
CA GLY A 16 -12.45 0.62 9.52
C GLY A 16 -12.27 0.88 8.03
N SER A 17 -12.00 2.13 7.67
CA SER A 17 -11.66 2.51 6.29
C SER A 17 -10.40 1.76 5.87
N LEU A 18 -10.51 0.87 4.88
CA LEU A 18 -9.36 0.24 4.24
C LEU A 18 -8.52 1.32 3.57
N ALA A 19 -7.21 1.34 3.87
CA ALA A 19 -6.28 2.22 3.18
C ALA A 19 -5.91 1.58 1.84
N VAL A 20 -6.32 2.21 0.74
CA VAL A 20 -5.94 1.82 -0.62
C VAL A 20 -4.66 2.56 -0.99
N TRP A 21 -3.60 1.81 -1.32
CA TRP A 21 -2.34 2.37 -1.80
C TRP A 21 -2.26 2.22 -3.33
N ASP A 22 -2.41 3.33 -4.05
CA ASP A 22 -2.22 3.41 -5.51
C ASP A 22 -0.95 4.21 -5.79
N HIS A 23 0.12 3.53 -6.21
CA HIS A 23 1.43 4.15 -6.39
C HIS A 23 1.59 4.75 -7.79
N LEU A 24 0.91 5.88 -8.06
CA LEU A 24 1.17 6.70 -9.24
C LEU A 24 1.20 8.19 -8.91
N SER A 25 2.36 8.66 -8.47
CA SER A 25 2.88 10.00 -8.81
C SER A 25 4.39 9.92 -8.89
N GLY A 26 4.93 9.97 -10.12
CA GLY A 26 6.36 10.20 -10.34
C GLY A 26 7.08 9.18 -11.24
N CYS A 27 6.53 8.83 -12.41
CA CYS A 27 7.34 8.25 -13.47
C CYS A 27 8.13 9.40 -14.15
N GLY A 28 9.27 9.77 -13.55
CA GLY A 28 10.26 10.68 -14.13
C GLY A 28 11.23 9.91 -15.02
N ASP A 29 11.60 10.50 -16.15
CA ASP A 29 12.33 9.88 -17.24
C ASP A 29 13.70 9.29 -16.86
N GLY A 30 14.00 8.14 -17.44
CA GLY A 30 15.30 7.50 -17.31
C GLY A 30 16.41 8.34 -17.95
N ARG A 31 17.41 8.72 -17.15
CA ARG A 31 18.78 8.94 -17.63
C ARG A 31 19.79 8.33 -16.67
N VAL A 32 20.40 7.23 -17.11
CA VAL A 32 21.60 6.65 -16.51
C VAL A 32 22.75 7.66 -16.64
N ARG A 33 23.25 8.19 -15.53
CA ARG A 33 24.45 9.04 -15.52
C ARG A 33 25.71 8.16 -15.53
N ARG A 34 26.61 8.41 -16.48
CA ARG A 34 27.92 7.75 -16.57
C ARG A 34 28.99 8.46 -15.69
N PRO A 35 30.05 7.76 -15.24
CA PRO A 35 30.83 8.18 -14.07
C PRO A 35 31.95 9.21 -14.28
N HIS A 36 32.02 9.95 -15.39
CA HIS A 36 33.28 10.62 -15.77
C HIS A 36 33.34 12.16 -15.84
N ASP A 37 32.31 12.88 -15.39
CA ASP A 37 32.31 14.35 -15.39
C ASP A 37 32.40 14.94 -13.97
N LEU A 38 33.59 14.85 -13.36
CA LEU A 38 33.95 15.69 -12.21
C LEU A 38 34.77 16.89 -12.73
N ARG A 39 34.10 18.02 -12.94
CA ARG A 39 34.76 19.32 -13.11
C ARG A 39 34.95 20.00 -11.75
N PRO A 40 36.10 20.64 -11.49
CA PRO A 40 36.40 21.21 -10.19
C PRO A 40 35.58 22.48 -9.90
N ALA A 41 35.22 22.63 -8.64
CA ALA A 41 34.49 23.77 -8.09
C ALA A 41 35.28 25.08 -8.27
N ARG A 42 34.62 26.10 -8.81
CA ARG A 42 35.05 27.50 -8.69
C ARG A 42 34.28 28.17 -7.55
N ARG A 43 35.03 28.74 -6.60
CA ARG A 43 34.60 29.85 -5.70
C ARG A 43 34.63 31.15 -6.54
N ASP A 44 33.92 32.25 -6.29
CA ASP A 44 33.38 32.81 -5.05
C ASP A 44 32.38 33.97 -5.39
N HIS A 45 31.75 34.51 -4.34
CA HIS A 45 31.25 35.88 -4.13
C HIS A 45 29.76 36.23 -4.35
N GLY A 46 29.07 36.42 -3.21
CA GLY A 46 28.51 37.72 -2.80
C GLY A 46 27.31 38.28 -3.57
N GLY A 47 26.11 38.09 -3.01
CA GLY A 47 24.89 38.80 -3.43
C GLY A 47 23.92 38.94 -2.26
N ASP A 48 23.46 40.16 -2.05
CA ASP A 48 22.77 40.73 -0.90
C ASP A 48 21.30 40.32 -0.77
N GLY A 49 20.81 40.32 0.47
CA GLY A 49 19.45 39.95 0.79
C GLY A 49 18.39 40.89 0.20
N ARG A 50 17.22 40.33 -0.11
CA ARG A 50 15.90 40.91 0.17
C ARG A 50 14.84 39.83 0.02
N GLY A 51 14.15 39.55 1.13
CA GLY A 51 13.25 38.41 1.27
C GLY A 51 11.93 38.54 0.54
N ILE A 52 11.31 37.39 0.31
CA ILE A 52 9.86 37.26 0.21
C ILE A 52 9.39 36.35 1.34
N HIS A 53 8.56 36.91 2.20
CA HIS A 53 7.85 36.18 3.24
C HIS A 53 6.83 35.23 2.61
N GLY A 54 6.70 34.02 3.19
CA GLY A 54 5.44 33.29 3.18
C GLY A 54 5.42 31.96 2.44
N ARG A 55 5.88 30.90 3.12
CA ARG A 55 5.00 29.79 3.56
C ARG A 55 5.78 28.85 4.49
N PRO A 56 5.29 28.58 5.71
CA PRO A 56 5.92 27.59 6.58
C PRO A 56 5.90 26.23 5.89
N GLY A 57 6.96 25.47 6.14
CA GLY A 57 7.38 24.30 5.38
C GLY A 57 6.26 23.31 5.09
N ALA A 58 6.30 22.76 3.89
CA ALA A 58 5.76 21.44 3.64
C ALA A 58 6.53 20.46 4.53
N GLU A 59 5.99 20.25 5.74
CA GLU A 59 6.37 19.19 6.66
C GLU A 59 6.10 17.85 5.95
N ARG A 60 7.14 17.38 5.25
CA ARG A 60 7.72 16.03 5.27
C ARG A 60 6.69 14.91 5.49
N GLY A 61 6.63 13.97 4.54
CA GLY A 61 5.79 12.76 4.50
C GLY A 61 5.87 11.79 5.69
N ALA A 62 6.41 12.20 6.84
CA ALA A 62 6.34 11.50 8.12
C ALA A 62 4.93 11.52 8.76
N ASP A 63 4.08 12.51 8.44
CA ASP A 63 2.72 12.60 9.00
C ASP A 63 1.75 11.54 8.44
N ALA A 64 1.96 11.10 7.20
CA ALA A 64 1.20 9.98 6.64
C ALA A 64 1.60 8.65 7.29
N VAL A 65 2.91 8.43 7.50
CA VAL A 65 3.44 7.23 8.17
C VAL A 65 2.95 7.15 9.63
N SER A 66 2.90 8.29 10.32
CA SER A 66 2.42 8.36 11.71
C SER A 66 0.92 8.07 11.87
N ARG A 67 0.11 8.26 10.81
CA ARG A 67 -1.31 7.86 10.80
C ARG A 67 -1.51 6.37 10.51
N ILE A 68 -0.60 5.74 9.77
CA ILE A 68 -0.60 4.28 9.54
C ILE A 68 -0.28 3.54 10.85
N ALA A 69 0.60 4.12 11.69
CA ALA A 69 0.94 3.59 13.01
C ALA A 69 -0.22 3.60 14.04
N GLY A 70 -1.39 4.16 13.69
CA GLY A 70 -2.61 4.14 14.51
C GLY A 70 -3.55 2.96 14.25
N LEU A 71 -3.26 2.10 13.26
CA LEU A 71 -4.06 0.92 12.92
C LEU A 71 -3.73 -0.26 13.86
N GLY A 72 -4.20 -0.19 15.11
CA GLY A 72 -4.17 -1.33 16.05
C GLY A 72 -2.77 -1.74 16.54
N GLN A 73 -2.72 -2.45 17.67
CA GLN A 73 -1.48 -2.88 18.33
C GLN A 73 -0.91 -4.19 17.72
N GLY A 74 -1.03 -4.37 16.39
CA GLY A 74 -0.67 -5.61 15.69
C GLY A 74 -0.06 -5.34 14.31
N PRO A 75 0.48 -6.38 13.63
CA PRO A 75 1.02 -6.21 12.29
C PRO A 75 -0.07 -5.77 11.32
N LEU A 76 0.26 -4.83 10.43
CA LEU A 76 -0.60 -4.38 9.34
C LEU A 76 -0.84 -5.54 8.37
N ARG A 77 -2.09 -5.97 8.24
CA ARG A 77 -2.49 -7.10 7.42
C ARG A 77 -2.78 -6.64 6.00
N VAL A 78 -1.90 -7.02 5.07
CA VAL A 78 -1.93 -6.55 3.67
C VAL A 78 -2.23 -7.71 2.73
N ALA A 79 -3.10 -7.48 1.75
CA ALA A 79 -3.24 -8.34 0.58
C ALA A 79 -2.84 -7.63 -0.70
N VAL A 80 -2.31 -8.38 -1.66
CA VAL A 80 -1.94 -7.86 -2.99
C VAL A 80 -2.91 -8.39 -4.05
N ALA A 81 -3.58 -7.49 -4.75
CA ALA A 81 -4.38 -7.79 -5.93
C ALA A 81 -3.52 -7.64 -7.19
N GLY A 82 -3.33 -8.73 -7.91
CA GLY A 82 -2.46 -8.84 -9.07
C GLY A 82 -1.22 -9.68 -8.78
N ALA A 83 -0.98 -10.68 -9.64
CA ALA A 83 0.21 -11.53 -9.62
C ALA A 83 1.09 -11.33 -10.88
N GLY A 84 0.91 -10.20 -11.56
CA GLY A 84 1.65 -9.81 -12.77
C GLY A 84 3.12 -9.51 -12.53
N TYR A 85 3.77 -8.87 -13.51
CA TYR A 85 5.21 -8.57 -13.42
C TYR A 85 5.55 -7.61 -12.28
N ILE A 86 4.73 -6.59 -12.05
CA ILE A 86 5.02 -5.55 -11.05
C ILE A 86 4.85 -6.08 -9.61
N SER A 87 4.01 -7.09 -9.41
CA SER A 87 3.64 -7.57 -8.07
C SER A 87 4.83 -8.09 -7.26
N GLN A 88 5.90 -8.57 -7.93
CA GLN A 88 7.11 -9.02 -7.24
C GLN A 88 7.84 -7.90 -6.50
N PHE A 89 7.80 -6.66 -7.01
CA PHE A 89 8.43 -5.52 -6.37
C PHE A 89 7.60 -5.03 -5.18
N HIS A 90 6.29 -5.04 -5.33
CA HIS A 90 5.33 -4.73 -4.26
C HIS A 90 5.47 -5.71 -3.10
N LEU A 91 5.42 -7.03 -3.40
CA LEU A 91 5.57 -8.08 -2.39
C LEU A 91 6.94 -8.05 -1.70
N ALA A 92 8.02 -7.75 -2.44
CA ALA A 92 9.33 -7.56 -1.84
C ALA A 92 9.34 -6.37 -0.87
N GLY A 93 8.77 -5.22 -1.28
CA GLY A 93 8.67 -4.04 -0.42
C GLY A 93 7.89 -4.32 0.86
N TRP A 94 6.74 -5.00 0.75
CA TRP A 94 5.94 -5.37 1.92
C TRP A 94 6.64 -6.35 2.84
N ARG A 95 7.28 -7.39 2.29
CA ARG A 95 8.04 -8.37 3.07
C ARG A 95 9.17 -7.71 3.87
N ASP A 96 9.81 -6.71 3.28
CA ASP A 96 10.94 -6.01 3.90
C ASP A 96 10.47 -4.87 4.85
N THR A 97 9.16 -4.66 4.98
CA THR A 97 8.56 -3.65 5.87
C THR A 97 8.27 -4.23 7.26
N PRO A 98 8.89 -3.73 8.34
CA PRO A 98 8.62 -4.19 9.69
C PRO A 98 7.15 -3.96 10.09
N GLY A 99 6.56 -4.95 10.78
CA GLY A 99 5.19 -4.84 11.26
C GLY A 99 4.13 -5.03 10.17
N VAL A 100 4.46 -5.67 9.06
CA VAL A 100 3.51 -6.06 8.00
C VAL A 100 3.36 -7.57 7.96
N GLU A 101 2.13 -8.03 7.79
CA GLU A 101 1.79 -9.42 7.48
C GLU A 101 1.19 -9.48 6.07
N LEU A 102 1.86 -10.16 5.15
CA LEU A 102 1.29 -10.47 3.83
C LEU A 102 0.32 -11.65 3.96
N VAL A 103 -0.97 -11.36 3.86
CA VAL A 103 -2.04 -12.33 4.13
C VAL A 103 -2.40 -13.13 2.88
N ALA A 104 -2.60 -12.42 1.76
CA ALA A 104 -3.16 -13.02 0.55
C ALA A 104 -2.62 -12.42 -0.75
N VAL A 105 -2.59 -13.25 -1.80
CA VAL A 105 -2.42 -12.81 -3.19
C VAL A 105 -3.67 -13.17 -3.98
N CYS A 106 -4.23 -12.21 -4.72
CA CYS A 106 -5.40 -12.42 -5.58
C CYS A 106 -5.06 -12.17 -7.05
N ASP A 107 -5.35 -13.10 -7.95
CA ASP A 107 -5.28 -12.89 -9.40
C ASP A 107 -6.26 -13.83 -10.12
N PRO A 108 -7.05 -13.37 -11.10
CA PRO A 108 -7.94 -14.23 -11.88
C PRO A 108 -7.23 -15.44 -12.51
N ALA A 109 -5.95 -15.30 -12.86
CA ALA A 109 -5.09 -16.41 -13.24
C ALA A 109 -4.52 -17.08 -11.98
N ALA A 110 -5.29 -17.99 -11.37
CA ALA A 110 -4.97 -18.65 -10.09
C ALA A 110 -3.55 -19.24 -10.02
N GLU A 111 -3.03 -19.82 -11.12
CA GLU A 111 -1.67 -20.36 -11.16
C GLU A 111 -0.59 -19.30 -10.97
N LYS A 112 -0.80 -18.08 -11.50
CA LYS A 112 0.11 -16.95 -11.26
C LYS A 112 0.09 -16.53 -9.79
N ALA A 113 -1.11 -16.45 -9.21
CA ALA A 113 -1.26 -16.11 -7.78
C ALA A 113 -0.60 -17.16 -6.89
N LYS A 114 -0.78 -18.47 -7.17
CA LYS A 114 -0.11 -19.56 -6.44
C LYS A 114 1.41 -19.48 -6.54
N ALA A 115 1.94 -19.30 -7.75
CA ALA A 115 3.39 -19.19 -7.96
C ALA A 115 3.97 -18.00 -7.20
N ARG A 116 3.27 -16.86 -7.22
CA ARG A 116 3.70 -15.66 -6.51
C ARG A 116 3.59 -15.81 -4.99
N ALA A 117 2.51 -16.37 -4.49
CA ALA A 117 2.34 -16.66 -3.07
C ALA A 117 3.42 -17.60 -2.55
N ALA A 118 3.73 -18.67 -3.30
CA ALA A 118 4.83 -19.58 -2.96
C ALA A 118 6.20 -18.88 -2.95
N GLN A 119 6.47 -18.00 -3.91
CA GLN A 119 7.72 -17.23 -3.98
C GLN A 119 7.93 -16.33 -2.75
N PHE A 120 6.86 -15.79 -2.17
CA PHE A 120 6.92 -14.82 -1.08
C PHE A 120 6.44 -15.37 0.28
N GLY A 121 6.07 -16.65 0.36
CA GLY A 121 5.58 -17.28 1.59
C GLY A 121 4.20 -16.79 2.04
N VAL A 122 3.35 -16.37 1.12
CA VAL A 122 1.99 -15.89 1.41
C VAL A 122 1.04 -17.08 1.51
N ALA A 123 0.25 -17.15 2.59
CA ALA A 123 -0.53 -18.33 2.91
C ALA A 123 -1.79 -18.50 2.05
N ALA A 124 -2.50 -17.41 1.75
CA ALA A 124 -3.77 -17.46 1.06
C ALA A 124 -3.68 -17.01 -0.41
N VAL A 125 -4.44 -17.69 -1.26
CA VAL A 125 -4.52 -17.41 -2.70
C VAL A 125 -5.98 -17.35 -3.12
N TYR A 126 -6.32 -16.31 -3.88
CA TYR A 126 -7.66 -16.07 -4.39
C TYR A 126 -7.65 -15.84 -5.90
N ALA A 127 -8.71 -16.30 -6.57
CA ALA A 127 -8.98 -15.97 -7.96
C ALA A 127 -10.03 -14.86 -8.11
N ASP A 128 -10.80 -14.62 -7.04
CA ASP A 128 -11.85 -13.62 -6.98
C ASP A 128 -11.55 -12.62 -5.86
N PHE A 129 -11.60 -11.33 -6.21
CA PHE A 129 -11.21 -10.24 -5.32
C PHE A 129 -12.26 -9.99 -4.22
N ALA A 130 -13.56 -10.09 -4.55
CA ALA A 130 -14.62 -9.92 -3.55
C ALA A 130 -14.55 -11.03 -2.49
N GLN A 131 -14.32 -12.27 -2.91
CA GLN A 131 -14.13 -13.40 -2.01
C GLN A 131 -12.92 -13.22 -1.08
N MET A 132 -11.83 -12.62 -1.55
CA MET A 132 -10.67 -12.29 -0.71
C MET A 132 -11.06 -11.27 0.37
N LEU A 133 -11.73 -10.17 -0.01
CA LEU A 133 -12.17 -9.13 0.93
C LEU A 133 -13.15 -9.66 1.97
N ASP A 134 -14.05 -10.56 1.58
CA ASP A 134 -15.05 -11.14 2.49
C ASP A 134 -14.44 -12.13 3.50
N ARG A 135 -13.40 -12.86 3.10
CA ARG A 135 -12.80 -13.92 3.94
C ARG A 135 -11.66 -13.44 4.81
N GLU A 136 -10.91 -12.45 4.35
CA GLU A 136 -9.71 -11.97 5.03
C GLU A 136 -9.98 -10.71 5.84
N ARG A 137 -9.45 -10.67 7.07
CA ARG A 137 -9.45 -9.44 7.88
C ARG A 137 -8.28 -8.54 7.50
N LEU A 138 -8.42 -7.75 6.43
CA LEU A 138 -7.35 -6.91 5.92
C LEU A 138 -7.41 -5.50 6.52
N ASP A 139 -6.25 -4.88 6.68
CA ASP A 139 -6.12 -3.46 7.04
C ASP A 139 -5.84 -2.59 5.79
N ALA A 140 -5.19 -3.18 4.78
CA ALA A 140 -4.91 -2.54 3.51
C ALA A 140 -4.92 -3.53 2.33
N VAL A 141 -5.14 -2.99 1.14
CA VAL A 141 -5.02 -3.71 -0.13
C VAL A 141 -4.10 -2.94 -1.05
N ASP A 142 -3.13 -3.65 -1.61
CA ASP A 142 -2.23 -3.15 -2.66
C ASP A 142 -2.72 -3.62 -4.03
N ILE A 143 -3.07 -2.67 -4.89
CA ILE A 143 -3.60 -2.95 -6.23
C ILE A 143 -2.46 -2.88 -7.25
N ALA A 144 -1.91 -4.05 -7.58
CA ALA A 144 -0.87 -4.28 -8.58
C ALA A 144 -1.43 -4.93 -9.87
N THR A 145 -2.66 -4.54 -10.25
CA THR A 145 -3.38 -5.03 -11.44
C THR A 145 -3.14 -4.14 -12.67
N PRO A 146 -3.64 -4.47 -13.88
CA PRO A 146 -3.67 -3.50 -14.98
C PRO A 146 -4.42 -2.22 -14.59
N VAL A 147 -3.92 -1.04 -15.01
CA VAL A 147 -4.46 0.27 -14.60
C VAL A 147 -5.97 0.41 -14.81
N GLN A 148 -6.50 -0.23 -15.86
CA GLN A 148 -7.93 -0.19 -16.20
C GLN A 148 -8.83 -0.80 -15.12
N THR A 149 -8.32 -1.71 -14.30
CA THR A 149 -9.10 -2.37 -13.24
C THR A 149 -9.04 -1.64 -11.89
N HIS A 150 -8.13 -0.69 -11.71
CA HIS A 150 -7.91 -0.01 -10.41
C HIS A 150 -9.21 0.59 -9.88
N GLY A 151 -9.87 1.45 -10.66
CA GLY A 151 -11.06 2.15 -10.19
C GLY A 151 -12.21 1.22 -9.78
N ALA A 152 -12.35 0.05 -10.41
CA ALA A 152 -13.37 -0.92 -10.01
C ALA A 152 -13.00 -1.59 -8.68
N LEU A 153 -11.75 -2.03 -8.53
CA LEU A 153 -11.25 -2.69 -7.32
C LEU A 153 -11.24 -1.75 -6.11
N VAL A 154 -10.87 -0.48 -6.30
CA VAL A 154 -10.90 0.54 -5.24
C VAL A 154 -12.31 0.79 -4.72
N ARG A 155 -13.34 0.73 -5.57
CA ARG A 155 -14.73 0.92 -5.13
C ARG A 155 -15.31 -0.29 -4.41
N LEU A 156 -14.68 -1.44 -4.57
CA LEU A 156 -15.10 -2.69 -3.96
C LEU A 156 -14.47 -2.90 -2.58
N ALA A 157 -13.28 -2.35 -2.35
CA ALA A 157 -12.60 -2.28 -1.05
C ALA A 157 -13.16 -1.14 -0.18
#